data_AF-A0A7V2XJZ1-F1
#
_entry.id   AF-A0A7V2XJZ1-F1
#
_cell.length_a   1.000
_cell.length_b   1.000
_cell.length_c   1.000
_cell.angle_alpha   90.00
_cell.angle_beta   90.00
_cell.angle_gamma   90.00
#
_symmetry.space_group_name_H-M   'P 1'
#
loop_
_entity.id
_entity.type
_entity.pdbx_description
1 polymer ?
#
loop_
_entity_poly.entity_id
_entity_poly.type
_entity_poly.pdbx_seq_one_letter_code
_entity_poly.pdbx_strand_id
1 'polypeptide(L)'
;MKRTVWAAAALCAALSAQAGEVEVLHWWTSGGEAKAAAALKSQLQGQGHTWKDFAVAGGGGDNAMTVLKSRVVSGNAPAAAQIKGPSLQEWAAEGVLANIDDVAKAEKWDSLLPKV
;
A
#
# COMPACT_ATOMS: atom_id res chain seq x y z
N MET A 1 -14.41 -34.10 -48.11
CA MET A 1 -14.01 -32.67 -48.08
C MET A 1 -13.60 -32.30 -46.66
N LYS A 2 -12.74 -31.30 -46.52
CA LYS A 2 -11.76 -31.14 -45.43
C LYS A 2 -12.37 -30.58 -44.13
N ARG A 3 -11.78 -31.06 -43.04
CA ARG A 3 -11.94 -30.71 -41.61
C ARG A 3 -11.78 -29.22 -41.35
N THR A 4 -12.60 -28.60 -40.50
CA THR A 4 -12.12 -27.60 -39.52
C THR A 4 -13.16 -27.40 -38.41
N VAL A 5 -12.94 -28.00 -37.23
CA VAL A 5 -13.63 -27.62 -35.99
C VAL A 5 -12.71 -26.64 -35.27
N TRP A 6 -13.17 -25.41 -35.10
CA TRP A 6 -12.45 -24.38 -34.35
C TRP A 6 -12.73 -24.59 -32.86
N ALA A 7 -11.78 -25.15 -32.13
CA ALA A 7 -11.82 -25.18 -30.67
C ALA A 7 -11.30 -23.83 -30.14
N ALA A 8 -12.22 -22.94 -29.76
CA ALA A 8 -11.87 -21.75 -29.01
C ALA A 8 -11.57 -22.15 -27.56
N ALA A 9 -10.28 -22.32 -27.25
CA ALA A 9 -9.82 -22.47 -25.87
C ALA A 9 -9.89 -21.11 -25.18
N ALA A 10 -10.98 -20.88 -24.43
CA ALA A 10 -11.09 -19.76 -23.51
C ALA A 10 -10.09 -19.99 -22.36
N LEU A 11 -8.90 -19.40 -22.48
CA LEU A 11 -7.93 -19.31 -21.39
C LEU A 11 -8.44 -18.26 -20.40
N CYS A 12 -9.38 -18.64 -19.53
CA CYS A 12 -9.66 -17.88 -18.32
C CYS A 12 -8.41 -17.97 -17.44
N ALA A 13 -7.49 -17.02 -17.60
CA ALA A 13 -6.46 -16.76 -16.61
C ALA A 13 -7.20 -16.32 -15.33
N ALA A 14 -7.46 -17.28 -14.45
CA ALA A 14 -7.83 -16.98 -13.08
C ALA A 14 -6.66 -16.21 -12.48
N LEU A 15 -6.82 -14.88 -12.37
CA LEU A 15 -5.99 -14.06 -11.50
C LEU A 15 -6.27 -14.55 -10.08
N SER A 16 -5.50 -15.54 -9.63
CA SER A 16 -5.42 -15.90 -8.23
C SER A 16 -5.06 -14.64 -7.47
N ALA A 17 -6.00 -14.08 -6.73
CA ALA A 17 -5.74 -12.98 -5.81
C ALA A 17 -4.70 -13.46 -4.80
N GLN A 18 -3.44 -13.09 -5.02
CA GLN A 18 -2.37 -13.49 -4.13
C GLN A 18 -2.54 -12.69 -2.85
N ALA A 19 -2.84 -13.38 -1.75
CA ALA A 19 -2.85 -12.80 -0.41
C ALA A 19 -1.46 -12.24 -0.10
N GLY A 20 -1.27 -10.96 -0.37
CA GLY A 20 -0.03 -10.24 -0.08
C GLY A 20 0.07 -9.90 1.40
N GLU A 21 1.28 -10.03 1.96
CA GLU A 21 1.63 -9.43 3.24
C GLU A 21 1.82 -7.93 3.08
N VAL A 22 1.03 -7.16 3.81
CA VAL A 22 1.08 -5.70 3.83
C VAL A 22 1.82 -5.29 5.10
N GLU A 23 3.11 -5.00 4.95
CA GLU A 23 3.90 -4.37 6.02
C GLU A 23 3.67 -2.85 6.02
N VAL A 24 3.20 -2.31 7.15
CA VAL A 24 2.90 -0.88 7.29
C VAL A 24 3.76 -0.25 8.37
N LEU A 25 4.60 0.71 7.97
CA LEU A 25 5.41 1.53 8.87
C LEU A 25 4.63 2.79 9.29
N HIS A 26 4.37 2.95 10.59
CA HIS A 26 3.63 4.10 11.13
C HIS A 26 4.05 4.47 12.56
N TRP A 27 3.58 5.60 13.07
CA TRP A 27 3.83 6.02 14.47
C TRP A 27 2.57 6.05 15.35
N TRP A 28 1.49 5.41 14.90
CA TRP A 28 0.25 5.24 15.67
C TRP A 28 0.39 4.28 16.86
N THR A 29 0.98 4.76 17.95
CA THR A 29 1.30 3.93 19.13
C THR A 29 0.50 4.28 20.39
N SER A 30 -0.12 5.46 20.47
CA SER A 30 -0.97 5.79 21.62
C SER A 30 -2.27 4.97 21.63
N GLY A 31 -2.96 4.91 22.77
CA GLY A 31 -4.14 4.06 22.90
C GLY A 31 -5.28 4.38 21.90
N GLY A 32 -5.46 5.64 21.52
CA GLY A 32 -6.43 6.04 20.50
C GLY A 32 -5.97 5.71 19.07
N GLU A 33 -4.70 5.99 18.78
CA GLU A 33 -4.09 5.71 17.48
C GLU A 33 -4.02 4.21 17.18
N ALA A 34 -3.67 3.39 18.18
CA ALA A 34 -3.62 1.94 18.05
C ALA A 34 -5.00 1.34 17.73
N LYS A 35 -6.09 1.92 18.27
CA LYS A 35 -7.46 1.51 17.90
C LYS A 35 -7.78 1.82 16.44
N ALA A 36 -7.33 2.97 15.93
CA ALA A 36 -7.51 3.31 14.52
C ALA A 36 -6.70 2.37 13.60
N ALA A 37 -5.44 2.10 13.95
CA ALA A 37 -4.61 1.13 13.22
C ALA A 37 -5.23 -0.28 13.21
N ALA A 38 -5.79 -0.72 14.34
CA ALA A 38 -6.48 -2.01 14.46
C ALA A 38 -7.73 -2.09 13.55
N ALA A 39 -8.47 -1.00 13.37
CA ALA A 39 -9.60 -0.96 12.46
C ALA A 39 -9.16 -1.17 11.00
N LEU A 40 -8.09 -0.48 10.57
CA LEU A 40 -7.51 -0.66 9.23
C LEU A 40 -6.99 -2.08 9.02
N LYS A 41 -6.26 -2.63 10.01
CA LYS A 41 -5.80 -4.01 10.02
C LYS A 41 -6.96 -4.98 9.82
N SER A 42 -8.05 -4.82 10.59
CA SER A 42 -9.23 -5.68 10.49
C SER A 42 -9.88 -5.63 9.11
N GLN A 43 -9.92 -4.44 8.49
CA GLN A 43 -10.48 -4.28 7.15
C GLN A 43 -9.64 -5.01 6.10
N LEU A 44 -8.31 -4.86 6.14
CA LEU A 44 -7.40 -5.55 5.21
C LEU A 44 -7.43 -7.07 5.38
N GLN A 45 -7.49 -7.55 6.63
CA GLN A 45 -7.65 -8.98 6.91
C GLN A 45 -9.00 -9.51 6.42
N GLY A 46 -10.08 -8.74 6.54
CA GLY A 46 -11.39 -9.07 5.97
C GLY A 46 -11.40 -9.18 4.44
N GLN A 47 -10.46 -8.51 3.77
CA GLN A 47 -10.23 -8.59 2.32
C GLN A 47 -9.26 -9.72 1.92
N GLY A 48 -8.76 -10.50 2.88
CA GLY A 48 -7.85 -11.64 2.64
C GLY A 48 -6.36 -11.29 2.64
N HIS A 49 -5.98 -10.08 3.03
CA HIS A 49 -4.56 -9.68 3.17
C HIS A 49 -4.01 -10.01 4.55
N THR A 50 -2.70 -10.26 4.66
CA THR A 50 -2.04 -10.35 5.97
C THR A 50 -1.45 -8.98 6.34
N TRP A 51 -1.59 -8.61 7.62
CA TRP A 51 -1.05 -7.35 8.14
C TRP A 51 0.22 -7.63 8.93
N LYS A 52 1.32 -6.99 8.53
CA LYS A 52 2.56 -6.96 9.29
C LYS A 52 2.76 -5.56 9.87
N ASP A 53 2.59 -5.47 11.17
CA ASP A 53 2.66 -4.21 11.89
C ASP A 53 4.11 -3.76 12.07
N PHE A 54 4.42 -2.51 11.70
CA PHE A 54 5.70 -1.89 12.00
C PHE A 54 5.47 -0.52 12.66
N ALA A 55 5.03 -0.55 13.91
CA ALA A 55 4.79 0.66 14.70
C ALA A 55 6.09 1.17 15.35
N VAL A 56 6.48 2.41 15.05
CA VAL A 56 7.62 3.09 15.68
C VAL A 56 7.11 4.13 16.66
N ALA A 57 7.40 3.95 17.95
CA ALA A 57 6.99 4.88 18.99
C ALA A 57 7.69 6.25 18.84
N GLY A 58 6.93 7.31 19.01
CA GLY A 58 7.39 8.70 18.91
C GLY A 58 6.36 9.56 18.19
N GLY A 59 5.59 10.33 18.97
CA GLY A 59 4.59 11.24 18.42
C GLY A 59 5.21 12.20 17.42
N GLY A 60 4.51 12.45 16.30
CA GLY A 60 4.98 13.35 15.25
C GLY A 60 5.64 12.63 14.07
N GLY A 61 6.32 11.50 14.30
CA GLY A 61 6.84 10.62 13.25
C GLY A 61 8.34 10.68 12.97
N ASP A 62 9.13 11.48 13.70
CA ASP A 62 10.56 11.68 13.42
C ASP A 62 11.37 10.37 13.51
N ASN A 63 11.10 9.56 14.53
CA ASN A 63 11.70 8.24 14.68
C ASN A 63 11.30 7.31 13.52
N ALA A 64 10.02 7.33 13.13
CA ALA A 64 9.51 6.53 12.03
C ALA A 64 10.18 6.90 10.70
N MET A 65 10.41 8.19 10.44
CA MET A 65 11.11 8.66 9.24
C MET A 65 12.58 8.29 9.23
N THR A 66 13.26 8.32 10.39
CA THR A 66 14.64 7.84 10.50
C THR A 66 14.75 6.37 10.14
N VAL A 67 13.85 5.53 10.66
CA VAL A 67 13.80 4.10 10.33
C VAL A 67 13.44 3.88 8.87
N LEU A 68 12.45 4.60 8.34
CA LEU A 68 12.05 4.52 6.94
C LEU A 68 13.23 4.81 6.00
N LYS A 69 13.98 5.88 6.25
CA LYS A 69 15.17 6.24 5.46
C LYS A 69 16.22 5.14 5.47
N SER A 70 16.52 4.57 6.63
CA SER A 70 17.46 3.44 6.73
C SER A 70 16.97 2.22 5.94
N ARG A 71 15.68 1.88 6.03
CA ARG A 71 15.07 0.75 5.32
C ARG A 71 15.05 0.93 3.80
N VAL A 72 14.71 2.11 3.32
CA VAL A 72 14.70 2.40 1.87
C VAL A 72 16.12 2.33 1.30
N VAL A 73 17.10 2.96 1.97
CA VAL A 73 18.51 2.94 1.52
C VAL A 73 19.10 1.52 1.53
N SER A 74 18.64 0.65 2.44
CA SER A 74 19.08 -0.75 2.49
C SER A 74 18.31 -1.69 1.54
N GLY A 75 17.41 -1.17 0.70
CA GLY A 75 16.61 -1.98 -0.23
C GLY A 75 15.52 -2.82 0.44
N ASN A 76 15.15 -2.49 1.69
CA ASN A 76 14.15 -3.19 2.48
C ASN A 76 12.97 -2.26 2.83
N ALA A 77 12.44 -1.55 1.82
CA ALA A 77 11.29 -0.66 1.99
C ALA A 77 10.03 -1.45 2.41
N PRO A 78 9.18 -0.90 3.30
CA PRO A 78 7.90 -1.51 3.63
C PRO A 78 6.92 -1.39 2.45
N ALA A 79 5.82 -2.15 2.48
CA ALA A 79 4.77 -2.04 1.47
C ALA A 79 4.07 -0.68 1.52
N ALA A 80 3.87 -0.13 2.73
CA ALA A 80 3.37 1.22 2.94
C ALA A 80 4.07 1.89 4.12
N ALA A 81 4.21 3.22 4.05
CA ALA A 81 4.72 4.03 5.15
C ALA A 81 3.85 5.28 5.34
N GLN A 82 3.63 5.66 6.59
CA GLN A 82 2.97 6.91 6.94
C GLN A 82 3.93 8.08 6.66
N ILE A 83 3.57 8.97 5.74
CA ILE A 83 4.38 10.15 5.35
C ILE A 83 3.44 11.37 5.31
N LYS A 84 3.94 12.57 5.64
CA LYS A 84 3.13 13.80 5.68
C LYS A 84 3.78 14.95 4.93
N GLY A 85 2.95 15.75 4.27
CA GLY A 85 3.30 17.08 3.81
C GLY A 85 4.41 17.09 2.74
N PRO A 86 5.28 18.13 2.74
CA PRO A 86 6.30 18.32 1.71
C PRO A 86 7.27 17.15 1.55
N SER A 87 7.54 16.40 2.63
CA SER A 87 8.45 15.25 2.58
C SER A 87 8.02 14.19 1.55
N LEU A 88 6.72 14.07 1.26
CA LEU A 88 6.24 13.14 0.23
C LEU A 88 6.80 13.47 -1.16
N GLN A 89 6.98 14.76 -1.47
CA GLN A 89 7.55 15.20 -2.75
C GLN A 89 9.03 14.84 -2.85
N GLU A 90 9.76 14.89 -1.73
CA GLU A 90 11.15 14.43 -1.68
C GLU A 90 11.24 12.94 -1.99
N TRP A 91 10.41 12.10 -1.34
CA TRP A 91 10.36 10.66 -1.64
C TRP A 91 9.95 10.36 -3.09
N ALA A 92 9.07 11.16 -3.67
CA ALA A 92 8.69 11.04 -5.08
C ALA A 92 9.88 11.35 -6.01
N ALA A 93 10.66 12.39 -5.69
CA ALA A 93 11.86 12.76 -6.44
C ALA A 93 12.96 11.69 -6.37
N GLU A 94 13.04 10.95 -5.26
CA GLU A 94 13.93 9.79 -5.10
C GLU A 94 13.48 8.55 -5.91
N GLY A 95 12.27 8.57 -6.50
CA GLY A 95 11.77 7.49 -7.35
C GLY A 95 11.43 6.20 -6.61
N VAL A 96 11.21 6.26 -5.29
CA VAL A 96 10.96 5.09 -4.44
C VAL A 96 9.48 4.82 -4.17
N LEU A 97 8.59 5.67 -4.71
CA LEU A 97 7.14 5.53 -4.56
C LEU A 97 6.55 4.78 -5.76
N ALA A 98 5.62 3.87 -5.47
CA ALA A 98 4.83 3.22 -6.51
C ALA A 98 3.81 4.21 -7.11
N ASN A 99 3.65 4.17 -8.44
CA ASN A 99 2.55 4.86 -9.10
C ASN A 99 1.23 4.11 -8.79
N ILE A 100 0.20 4.87 -8.41
CA ILE A 100 -1.14 4.36 -8.06
C ILE A 100 -2.25 4.99 -8.89
N ASP A 101 -1.92 5.58 -10.05
CA ASP A 101 -2.84 6.32 -10.92
C ASP A 101 -4.03 5.46 -11.36
N ASP A 102 -3.80 4.16 -11.61
CA ASP A 102 -4.85 3.25 -12.05
C ASP A 102 -5.95 3.10 -10.99
N VAL A 103 -5.55 2.95 -9.72
CA VAL A 103 -6.48 2.90 -8.59
C VAL A 103 -7.14 4.26 -8.37
N ALA A 104 -6.36 5.35 -8.43
CA ALA A 104 -6.89 6.70 -8.21
C ALA A 104 -7.95 7.09 -9.25
N LYS A 105 -7.75 6.71 -10.51
CA LYS A 105 -8.71 6.90 -11.60
C LYS A 105 -9.96 6.05 -11.42
N ALA A 106 -9.80 4.75 -11.11
CA ALA A 106 -10.92 3.83 -10.90
C ALA A 106 -11.83 4.30 -9.75
N GLU A 107 -11.22 4.77 -8.66
CA GLU A 107 -11.89 5.25 -7.46
C GLU A 107 -12.22 6.76 -7.49
N LYS A 108 -11.95 7.44 -8.62
CA LYS A 108 -12.30 8.84 -8.90
C LYS A 108 -11.78 9.85 -7.87
N TRP A 109 -10.54 9.68 -7.42
CA TRP A 109 -9.95 10.48 -6.34
C TRP A 109 -9.91 11.98 -6.63
N ASP A 110 -9.71 12.39 -7.89
CA ASP A 110 -9.74 13.81 -8.30
C ASP A 110 -11.06 14.54 -7.96
N SER A 111 -12.15 13.79 -7.81
CA SER A 111 -13.47 14.33 -7.44
C SER A 111 -13.76 14.26 -5.93
N LEU A 112 -13.07 13.38 -5.21
CA LEU A 112 -13.30 13.10 -3.79
C LEU A 112 -12.35 13.89 -2.88
N LEU A 113 -11.13 14.17 -3.35
CA LEU A 113 -10.11 14.87 -2.58
C LEU A 113 -10.22 16.39 -2.76
N PRO A 114 -10.01 17.18 -1.69
CA PRO A 114 -9.91 18.63 -1.81
C PRO A 114 -8.79 19.05 -2.76
N LYS A 115 -8.99 20.16 -3.46
CA LYS A 115 -7.94 20.77 -4.26
C LYS A 115 -6.82 21.29 -3.35
N VAL A 116 -5.58 21.08 -3.80
CA VAL A 116 -4.35 21.60 -3.17
C VAL A 116 -4.01 23.00 -3.67
#